data_AF-A0A238HIQ0-F1
#
_entry.id   AF-A0A238HIQ0-F1
#
_cell.length_a   1.000
_cell.length_b   1.000
_cell.length_c   1.000
_cell.angle_alpha   90.00
_cell.angle_beta   90.00
_cell.angle_gamma   90.00
#
_symmetry.space_group_name_H-M   'P 1'
#
loop_
_entity.id
_entity.type
_entity.pdbx_description
1 polymer ?
#
loop_
_entity_poly.entity_id
_entity_poly.type
_entity_poly.pdbx_seq_one_letter_code
_entity_poly.pdbx_strand_id
1 'polypeptide(L)'
;MKYLLDTNTISHIFKKNPIATAHLVNQPREHIAVSSVAFAEICYGLAKKPEATTLQRTAQLFFQQVQILPFNQDIAQSYGTFRAHLEKTGKNLSPLDMMIAAHADSLGLILVSNDQAFHQIDGLQVVDWTIAV
;
A
#
# COMPACT_ATOMS: atom_id res chain seq x y z
N MET A 1 -8.20 10.00 -9.79
CA MET A 1 -7.61 9.93 -8.44
C MET A 1 -6.56 8.83 -8.46
N LYS A 2 -5.43 9.00 -7.78
CA LYS A 2 -4.38 7.97 -7.73
C LYS A 2 -4.38 7.30 -6.36
N TYR A 3 -4.32 5.99 -6.36
CA TYR A 3 -4.35 5.12 -5.18
C TYR A 3 -2.97 4.53 -4.93
N LEU A 4 -2.56 4.48 -3.67
CA LEU A 4 -1.39 3.74 -3.21
C LEU A 4 -1.87 2.50 -2.45
N LEU A 5 -1.59 1.30 -2.97
CA LEU A 5 -1.98 0.07 -2.28
C LEU A 5 -0.96 -0.27 -1.19
N ASP A 6 -1.45 -0.60 0.01
CA ASP A 6 -0.62 -1.17 1.06
C ASP A 6 -0.37 -2.68 0.84
N THR A 7 0.48 -3.26 1.69
CA THR A 7 0.88 -4.67 1.60
C THR A 7 -0.30 -5.62 1.85
N ASN A 8 -1.21 -5.26 2.76
CA ASN A 8 -2.36 -6.09 3.11
C ASN A 8 -3.40 -6.13 1.99
N THR A 9 -3.69 -5.00 1.35
CA THR A 9 -4.60 -4.90 0.20
C THR A 9 -4.08 -5.71 -0.97
N ILE A 10 -2.77 -5.62 -1.30
CA ILE A 10 -2.15 -6.45 -2.34
C ILE A 10 -2.31 -7.94 -2.00
N SER A 11 -2.11 -8.30 -0.73
CA SER A 11 -2.30 -9.68 -0.26
C SER A 11 -3.75 -10.16 -0.41
N HIS A 12 -4.75 -9.32 -0.14
CA HIS A 12 -6.16 -9.64 -0.36
C HIS A 12 -6.50 -9.84 -1.84
N ILE A 13 -5.96 -8.99 -2.73
CA ILE A 13 -6.11 -9.12 -4.19
C ILE A 13 -5.51 -10.44 -4.66
N PHE A 14 -4.30 -10.81 -4.20
CA PHE A 14 -3.66 -12.06 -4.59
C PHE A 14 -4.38 -13.30 -4.05
N LYS A 15 -5.07 -13.17 -2.91
CA LYS A 15 -5.97 -14.19 -2.37
C LYS A 15 -7.35 -14.22 -3.05
N LYS A 16 -7.56 -13.40 -4.09
CA LYS A 16 -8.81 -13.27 -4.85
C LYS A 16 -10.00 -12.86 -3.98
N ASN A 17 -9.79 -11.96 -3.01
CA ASN A 17 -10.91 -11.33 -2.31
C ASN A 17 -11.83 -10.66 -3.37
N PRO A 18 -13.12 -11.01 -3.45
CA PRO A 18 -13.97 -10.59 -4.55
C PRO A 18 -14.21 -9.08 -4.58
N ILE A 19 -14.33 -8.46 -3.40
CA ILE A 19 -14.60 -7.01 -3.27
C ILE A 19 -13.34 -6.24 -3.66
N ALA A 20 -12.19 -6.59 -3.10
CA ALA A 20 -10.92 -5.91 -3.41
C ALA A 20 -10.52 -6.08 -4.88
N THR A 21 -10.77 -7.26 -5.45
CA THR A 21 -10.53 -7.53 -6.87
C THR A 21 -11.47 -6.72 -7.75
N ALA A 22 -12.76 -6.60 -7.38
CA ALA A 22 -13.72 -5.79 -8.13
C ALA A 22 -13.34 -4.30 -8.11
N HIS A 23 -12.93 -3.76 -6.97
CA HIS A 23 -12.41 -2.39 -6.90
C HIS A 23 -11.20 -2.18 -7.81
N LEU A 24 -10.22 -3.09 -7.77
CA LEU A 24 -9.05 -3.02 -8.64
C LEU A 24 -9.42 -3.00 -10.12
N VAL A 25 -10.32 -3.91 -10.55
CA VAL A 25 -10.73 -4.02 -11.96
C VAL A 25 -11.51 -2.79 -12.44
N ASN A 26 -12.24 -2.12 -11.54
CA ASN A 26 -13.01 -0.92 -11.85
C ASN A 26 -12.17 0.38 -11.88
N GLN A 27 -10.87 0.31 -11.58
CA GLN A 27 -9.98 1.47 -11.67
C GLN A 27 -9.08 1.41 -12.91
N PRO A 28 -8.82 2.56 -13.56
CA PRO A 28 -7.76 2.66 -14.56
C PRO A 28 -6.41 2.25 -13.95
N ARG A 29 -5.60 1.49 -14.69
CA ARG A 29 -4.33 0.94 -14.15
C ARG A 29 -3.33 2.03 -13.82
N GLU A 30 -3.34 3.11 -14.59
CA GLU A 30 -2.55 4.33 -14.39
C GLU A 30 -2.90 5.09 -13.09
N HIS A 31 -4.03 4.76 -12.47
CA HIS A 31 -4.42 5.27 -11.16
C HIS A 31 -3.93 4.40 -10.00
N ILE A 32 -3.34 3.23 -10.28
CA ILE A 32 -2.90 2.29 -9.25
C ILE A 32 -1.38 2.34 -9.13
N ALA A 33 -0.93 2.64 -7.91
CA ALA A 33 0.47 2.64 -7.55
C ALA A 33 0.73 1.74 -6.34
N VAL A 34 1.98 1.31 -6.19
CA VAL A 34 2.48 0.55 -5.04
C VAL A 34 3.76 1.21 -4.55
N SER A 35 3.88 1.40 -3.23
CA SER A 35 5.13 1.85 -2.63
C SER A 35 6.23 0.81 -2.81
N SER A 36 7.47 1.22 -3.12
CA SER A 36 8.60 0.29 -3.17
C SER A 36 8.83 -0.44 -1.83
N VAL A 37 8.35 0.13 -0.73
CA VAL A 37 8.36 -0.50 0.61
C VAL A 37 7.40 -1.70 0.64
N ALA A 38 6.14 -1.50 0.23
CA ALA A 38 5.15 -2.57 0.15
C ALA A 38 5.57 -3.65 -0.87
N PHE A 39 6.15 -3.23 -2.00
CA PHE A 39 6.73 -4.15 -2.97
C PHE A 39 7.83 -5.03 -2.34
N ALA A 40 8.73 -4.45 -1.54
CA ALA A 40 9.77 -5.19 -0.83
C ALA A 40 9.19 -6.22 0.16
N GLU A 41 8.12 -5.87 0.90
CA GLU A 41 7.44 -6.82 1.78
C GLU A 41 6.82 -8.00 1.03
N ILE A 42 6.19 -7.73 -0.12
CA ILE A 42 5.63 -8.78 -0.96
C ILE A 42 6.75 -9.68 -1.51
N CYS A 43 7.85 -9.11 -2.00
CA CYS A 43 9.02 -9.88 -2.43
C CYS A 43 9.58 -10.77 -1.31
N TYR A 44 9.69 -10.25 -0.10
CA TYR A 44 10.10 -11.03 1.07
C TYR A 44 9.13 -12.19 1.35
N GLY A 45 7.82 -11.92 1.31
CA GLY A 45 6.79 -12.94 1.49
C GLY A 45 6.84 -14.05 0.44
N LEU A 46 7.11 -13.71 -0.82
CA LEU A 46 7.29 -14.67 -1.91
C LEU A 46 8.56 -15.50 -1.74
N ALA A 47 9.68 -14.86 -1.34
CA ALA A 47 10.95 -15.55 -1.11
C ALA A 47 10.88 -16.59 0.01
N LYS A 48 10.02 -16.37 1.01
CA LYS A 48 9.75 -17.36 2.08
C LYS A 48 8.96 -18.59 1.62
N LYS A 49 8.35 -18.54 0.43
CA LYS A 49 7.47 -19.59 -0.11
C LYS A 49 7.88 -19.95 -1.54
N PRO A 50 9.08 -20.53 -1.75
CA PRO A 50 9.59 -20.86 -3.08
C PRO A 50 8.68 -21.84 -3.84
N GLU A 51 7.93 -22.68 -3.13
CA GLU A 51 6.97 -23.65 -3.68
C GLU A 51 5.68 -23.01 -4.22
N ALA A 52 5.37 -21.77 -3.83
CA ALA A 52 4.14 -21.07 -4.22
C ALA A 52 4.21 -20.45 -5.63
N THR A 53 4.53 -21.26 -6.64
CA THR A 53 4.79 -20.83 -8.04
C THR A 53 3.61 -20.06 -8.66
N THR A 54 2.38 -20.45 -8.39
CA THR A 54 1.18 -19.73 -8.85
C THR A 54 1.09 -18.32 -8.26
N LEU A 55 1.42 -18.17 -6.98
CA LEU A 55 1.42 -16.86 -6.32
C LEU A 55 2.53 -15.97 -6.88
N GLN A 56 3.73 -16.53 -7.11
CA GLN A 56 4.84 -15.80 -7.71
C GLN A 56 4.48 -15.30 -9.12
N ARG A 57 3.88 -16.15 -9.97
CA ARG A 57 3.40 -15.74 -11.30
C ARG A 57 2.33 -14.64 -11.21
N THR A 58 1.40 -14.77 -10.27
CA THR A 58 0.35 -13.76 -10.05
C THR A 58 0.95 -12.40 -9.68
N ALA A 59 1.89 -12.39 -8.73
CA ALA A 59 2.57 -11.17 -8.31
C ALA A 59 3.37 -10.54 -9.46
N GLN A 60 4.10 -11.35 -10.23
CA GLN A 60 4.87 -10.87 -11.38
C GLN A 60 3.97 -10.17 -12.42
N LEU A 61 2.84 -10.79 -12.79
CA LEU A 61 1.89 -10.21 -13.74
C LEU A 61 1.24 -8.93 -13.21
N PHE A 62 0.96 -8.88 -11.90
CA PHE A 62 0.41 -7.69 -11.26
C PHE A 62 1.39 -6.52 -11.29
N PHE A 63 2.64 -6.72 -10.86
CA PHE A 63 3.64 -5.65 -10.80
C PHE A 63 4.13 -5.16 -12.17
N GLN A 64 3.89 -5.92 -13.24
CA GLN A 64 4.09 -5.44 -14.61
C GLN A 64 3.03 -4.40 -15.06
N GLN A 65 1.91 -4.30 -14.34
CA GLN A 65 0.75 -3.51 -14.76
C GLN A 65 0.51 -2.28 -13.89
N VAL A 66 1.18 -2.18 -12.74
CA VAL A 66 1.04 -1.07 -11.79
C VAL A 66 2.35 -0.31 -11.64
N GLN A 67 2.26 0.96 -11.28
CA GLN A 67 3.47 1.77 -11.05
C GLN A 67 4.04 1.48 -9.66
N ILE A 68 5.30 1.04 -9.59
CA ILE A 68 6.03 0.98 -8.32
C ILE A 68 6.69 2.35 -8.11
N LEU A 69 6.28 3.06 -7.07
CA LEU A 69 6.81 4.37 -6.70
C LEU A 69 8.03 4.20 -5.78
N PRO A 70 9.16 4.85 -6.08
CA PRO A 70 10.36 4.73 -5.26
C PRO A 70 10.21 5.53 -3.96
N PHE A 71 10.55 4.91 -2.83
CA PHE A 71 10.80 5.63 -1.57
C PHE A 71 12.17 6.33 -1.67
N ASN A 72 12.19 7.49 -2.30
CA ASN A 72 13.41 8.25 -2.59
C ASN A 72 13.75 9.25 -1.46
N GLN A 73 14.75 10.10 -1.69
CA GLN A 73 15.20 11.11 -0.72
C GLN A 73 14.09 12.10 -0.32
N ASP A 74 13.25 12.55 -1.25
CA ASP A 74 12.19 13.53 -0.97
C ASP A 74 11.08 12.91 -0.11
N ILE A 75 10.72 11.64 -0.41
CA ILE A 75 9.80 10.87 0.43
C ILE A 75 10.40 10.63 1.82
N ALA A 76 11.70 10.33 1.91
CA ALA A 76 12.38 10.14 3.19
C ALA A 76 12.40 11.41 4.07
N GLN A 77 12.55 12.58 3.46
CA GLN A 77 12.43 13.86 4.17
C GLN A 77 11.00 14.10 4.66
N SER A 78 10.01 13.87 3.80
CA SER A 78 8.58 13.96 4.16
C SER A 78 8.22 13.01 5.30
N TYR A 79 8.74 11.78 5.28
CA TYR A 79 8.60 10.79 6.34
C TYR A 79 9.06 11.30 7.70
N GLY A 80 10.18 12.02 7.77
CA GLY A 80 10.70 12.55 9.02
C GLY A 80 9.69 13.50 9.69
N THR A 81 9.14 14.43 8.91
CA THR A 81 8.10 15.37 9.40
C THR A 81 6.81 14.64 9.74
N PHE A 82 6.35 13.73 8.87
CA PHE A 82 5.12 12.96 9.06
C PHE A 82 5.16 12.12 10.33
N ARG A 83 6.25 11.36 10.54
CA ARG A 83 6.43 10.53 11.72
C ARG A 83 6.49 11.36 13.00
N ALA A 84 7.26 12.45 13.00
CA ALA A 84 7.34 13.34 14.17
C ALA A 84 5.98 13.98 14.51
N HIS A 85 5.15 14.26 13.51
CA HIS A 85 3.77 14.72 13.72
C HIS A 85 2.92 13.63 14.36
N LEU A 86 2.93 12.41 13.82
CA LEU A 86 2.14 11.31 14.36
C LEU A 86 2.51 10.94 15.79
N GLU A 87 3.80 10.88 16.11
CA GLU A 87 4.30 10.62 17.46
C GLU A 87 3.77 11.67 18.46
N LYS A 88 3.73 12.95 18.08
CA LYS A 88 3.14 14.02 18.91
C LYS A 88 1.64 13.84 19.15
N THR A 89 0.93 13.25 18.19
CA THR A 89 -0.52 12.95 18.32
C THR A 89 -0.81 11.61 18.99
N GLY A 90 0.22 10.88 19.45
CA GLY A 90 0.07 9.59 20.11
C GLY A 90 -0.31 8.44 19.17
N LYS A 91 -0.21 8.62 17.85
CA LYS A 91 -0.51 7.58 16.85
C LYS A 91 0.76 6.80 16.55
N ASN A 92 0.67 5.48 16.67
CA ASN A 92 1.80 4.59 16.43
C ASN A 92 1.44 3.58 15.33
N LEU A 93 2.30 3.49 14.32
CA LEU A 93 2.22 2.49 13.26
C LEU A 93 3.46 1.61 13.33
N SER A 94 3.40 0.42 12.72
CA SER A 94 4.62 -0.34 12.49
C SER A 94 5.60 0.47 11.61
N PRO A 95 6.92 0.22 11.67
CA PRO A 95 7.88 1.00 10.91
C PRO A 95 7.62 1.02 9.40
N LEU A 96 7.19 -0.09 8.81
CA LEU A 96 6.92 -0.18 7.37
C LEU A 96 5.59 0.49 7.01
N ASP A 97 4.56 0.31 7.84
CA ASP A 97 3.28 1.01 7.70
C ASP A 97 3.46 2.53 7.78
N MET A 98 4.29 3.00 8.70
CA MET A 98 4.66 4.41 8.82
C MET A 98 5.31 4.93 7.52
N MET A 99 6.19 4.14 6.90
CA MET A 99 6.80 4.50 5.63
C MET A 99 5.77 4.54 4.49
N ILE A 100 4.85 3.59 4.43
CA ILE A 100 3.80 3.55 3.40
C ILE A 100 2.82 4.72 3.56
N ALA A 101 2.38 5.01 4.78
CA ALA A 101 1.51 6.15 5.08
C ALA A 101 2.16 7.48 4.71
N ALA A 102 3.41 7.70 5.13
CA ALA A 102 4.17 8.90 4.77
C ALA A 102 4.36 9.03 3.25
N HIS A 103 4.52 7.92 2.53
CA HIS A 103 4.66 7.92 1.08
C HIS A 103 3.34 8.33 0.40
N ALA A 104 2.20 7.84 0.88
CA ALA A 104 0.89 8.26 0.39
C ALA A 104 0.64 9.75 0.66
N ASP A 105 0.90 10.21 1.89
CA ASP A 105 0.74 11.60 2.31
C ASP A 105 1.61 12.56 1.49
N SER A 106 2.91 12.25 1.35
CA SER A 106 3.87 13.07 0.61
C SER A 106 3.49 13.30 -0.86
N LEU A 107 2.82 12.31 -1.47
CA LEU A 107 2.38 12.36 -2.87
C LEU A 107 0.90 12.73 -3.03
N GLY A 108 0.17 12.99 -1.95
CA GLY A 108 -1.27 13.28 -1.99
C GLY A 108 -2.10 12.14 -2.57
N LEU A 109 -1.69 10.90 -2.36
CA LEU A 109 -2.36 9.69 -2.86
C LEU A 109 -3.36 9.16 -1.83
N ILE A 110 -4.43 8.54 -2.30
CA ILE A 110 -5.37 7.83 -1.42
C ILE A 110 -4.73 6.48 -1.06
N LEU A 111 -4.45 6.28 0.23
CA LEU A 111 -3.98 4.98 0.72
C LEU A 111 -5.14 3.99 0.70
N VAL A 112 -4.93 2.83 0.08
CA VAL A 112 -5.88 1.72 0.15
C VAL A 112 -5.37 0.75 1.19
N SER A 113 -6.13 0.63 2.28
CA SER A 113 -5.82 -0.28 3.38
C SER A 113 -7.08 -0.65 4.13
N ASN A 114 -7.10 -1.86 4.70
CA ASN A 114 -8.12 -2.32 5.63
C ASN A 114 -7.68 -2.18 7.11
N ASP A 115 -6.50 -1.62 7.36
CA ASP A 115 -6.01 -1.39 8.72
C ASP A 115 -6.59 -0.09 9.29
N GLN A 116 -7.32 -0.24 10.39
CA GLN A 116 -7.97 0.86 11.10
C GLN A 116 -6.98 1.88 11.66
N ALA A 117 -5.72 1.50 11.87
CA ALA A 117 -4.69 2.42 12.34
C ALA A 117 -4.43 3.57 11.34
N PHE A 118 -4.54 3.32 10.03
CA PHE A 118 -4.38 4.38 9.02
C PHE A 118 -5.56 5.36 9.00
N HIS A 119 -6.79 4.86 9.19
CA HIS A 119 -8.00 5.70 9.22
C HIS A 119 -8.00 6.70 10.38
N GLN A 120 -7.22 6.42 11.42
CA GLN A 120 -7.08 7.34 12.54
C GLN A 120 -6.14 8.50 12.21
N ILE A 121 -5.38 8.50 11.11
CA ILE A 121 -4.38 9.54 10.81
C ILE A 121 -5.04 10.78 10.23
N ASP A 122 -4.79 11.93 10.85
CA ASP A 122 -5.37 13.19 10.39
C ASP A 122 -4.67 13.64 9.10
N GLY A 123 -5.46 14.02 8.08
CA GLY A 123 -4.95 14.47 6.79
C GLY A 123 -4.64 13.36 5.77
N LEU A 124 -4.52 12.10 6.22
CA LEU A 124 -4.32 10.97 5.31
C LEU A 124 -5.66 10.47 4.75
N GLN A 125 -5.78 10.46 3.42
CA GLN A 125 -6.96 9.89 2.76
C GLN A 125 -6.82 8.37 2.69
N VAL A 126 -7.75 7.65 3.32
CA VAL A 126 -7.73 6.19 3.39
C VAL A 126 -9.06 5.62 2.93
N VAL A 127 -9.02 4.58 2.10
CA VAL A 127 -10.20 3.79 1.70
C VAL A 127 -9.95 2.30 1.92
N ASP A 128 -10.98 1.59 2.33
CA ASP A 128 -10.95 0.14 2.49
C ASP A 128 -11.65 -0.52 1.28
N TRP A 129 -10.90 -1.30 0.50
CA TRP A 129 -11.42 -2.05 -0.65
C TRP A 129 -11.90 -3.47 -0.27
N THR A 130 -11.91 -3.82 1.00
CA THR A 130 -12.37 -5.13 1.49
C THR A 130 -13.82 -5.09 1.98
N ILE A 131 -14.42 -3.91 2.07
CA ILE A 131 -15.83 -3.70 2.42
C ILE A 131 -16.63 -3.25 1.19
N ALA A 132 -17.89 -3.65 1.11
CA ALA A 132 -18.79 -3.18 0.07
C ALA A 132 -19.17 -1.72 0.33
N VAL A 133 -19.25 -0.92 -0.75
CA VAL A 133 -19.79 0.44 -0.74
C VAL A 133 -21.32 0.40 -0.65
#